data_AF-A0A6J4HZQ9-F1
#
_entry.id   AF-A0A6J4HZQ9-F1
#
_cell.length_a   1.000
_cell.length_b   1.000
_cell.length_c   1.000
_cell.angle_alpha   90.00
_cell.angle_beta   90.00
_cell.angle_gamma   90.00
#
_symmetry.space_group_name_H-M   'P 1'
#
loop_
_entity.id
_entity.type
_entity.pdbx_description
1 polymer ?
#
loop_
_entity_poly.entity_id
_entity_poly.type
_entity_poly.pdbx_seq_one_letter_code
_entity_poly.pdbx_strand_id
1 'polypeptide(L)'
;TLMEVTGQWTKDEEGYMEFNTSQVQRLYEIITDEYHQIYNQYLETLDDEEEAHYRALADGYEMVTDYQEINGIAEFVTTYRTPGYIMDVWYETDKRTKKKIFTRGFLRINQK
;
A
#
# COMPACT_ATOMS: atom_id res chain seq x y z
N THR A 1 17.48 6.45 -13.76
CA THR A 1 16.02 6.71 -13.71
C THR A 1 15.45 5.65 -12.82
N LEU A 2 14.86 6.02 -11.69
CA LEU A 2 14.18 5.05 -10.82
C LEU A 2 12.94 4.49 -11.53
N MET A 3 12.58 3.25 -11.23
CA MET A 3 11.42 2.59 -11.82
C MET A 3 10.14 3.04 -11.12
N GLU A 4 9.17 3.51 -11.90
CA GLU A 4 7.79 3.75 -11.45
C GLU A 4 6.87 2.72 -12.13
N VAL A 5 6.00 2.08 -11.34
CA VAL A 5 4.99 1.14 -11.82
C VAL A 5 3.63 1.57 -11.29
N THR A 6 2.66 1.73 -12.19
CA THR A 6 1.27 2.03 -11.84
C THR A 6 0.36 0.88 -12.22
N GLY A 7 -0.66 0.60 -11.41
CA GLY A 7 -1.57 -0.50 -11.62
C GLY A 7 -3.00 -0.19 -11.20
N GLN A 8 -3.89 -1.11 -11.57
CA GLN A 8 -5.26 -1.16 -11.10
C GLN A 8 -5.48 -2.48 -10.38
N TRP A 9 -6.35 -2.45 -9.38
CA TRP A 9 -6.78 -3.65 -8.68
C TRP A 9 -8.30 -3.71 -8.63
N THR A 10 -8.84 -4.92 -8.61
CA THR A 10 -10.27 -5.22 -8.44
C THR A 10 -10.43 -6.32 -7.40
N LYS A 11 -11.57 -6.35 -6.70
CA LYS A 11 -11.94 -7.50 -5.87
C LYS A 11 -12.67 -8.53 -6.71
N ASP A 12 -12.27 -9.79 -6.58
CA ASP A 12 -13.03 -10.93 -7.10
C ASP A 12 -14.29 -11.21 -6.23
N GLU A 13 -15.00 -12.29 -6.57
CA GLU A 13 -16.22 -12.71 -5.87
C GLU A 13 -15.96 -13.16 -4.42
N GLU A 14 -14.74 -13.58 -4.10
CA GLU A 14 -14.32 -14.03 -2.77
C GLU A 14 -13.71 -12.89 -1.94
N GLY A 15 -13.46 -11.74 -2.55
CA GLY A 15 -12.93 -10.53 -1.93
C GLY A 15 -11.41 -10.36 -2.04
N TYR A 16 -10.72 -11.24 -2.79
CA TYR A 16 -9.29 -11.11 -3.05
C TYR A 16 -8.99 -10.07 -4.12
N MET A 17 -7.81 -9.46 -4.03
CA MET A 17 -7.36 -8.46 -4.99
C MET A 17 -6.77 -9.13 -6.23
N GLU A 18 -7.38 -8.88 -7.39
CA GLU A 18 -6.82 -9.14 -8.71
C GLU A 18 -6.16 -7.88 -9.26
N PHE A 19 -5.06 -8.02 -9.99
CA PHE A 19 -4.30 -6.90 -10.54
C PHE A 19 -4.28 -6.93 -12.06
N ASN A 20 -4.23 -5.74 -12.68
CA ASN A 20 -4.20 -5.62 -14.13
C ASN A 20 -2.96 -6.24 -14.80
N THR A 21 -1.86 -6.44 -14.06
CA THR A 21 -0.67 -7.14 -14.55
C THR A 21 -0.04 -7.99 -13.44
N SER A 22 0.63 -9.07 -13.83
CA SER A 22 1.38 -9.93 -12.90
C SER A 22 2.58 -9.22 -12.26
N GLN A 23 3.16 -8.22 -12.93
CA GLN A 23 4.23 -7.40 -12.35
C GLN A 23 3.72 -6.57 -11.17
N VAL A 24 2.56 -5.94 -11.33
CA VAL A 24 1.91 -5.14 -10.28
C VAL A 24 1.56 -6.03 -9.08
N GLN A 25 0.95 -7.20 -9.34
CA GLN A 25 0.64 -8.17 -8.29
C GLN A 25 1.89 -8.58 -7.51
N ARG A 26 2.95 -8.99 -8.22
CA ARG A 26 4.18 -9.46 -7.58
C ARG A 26 4.84 -8.38 -6.73
N LEU A 27 4.85 -7.14 -7.20
CA LEU A 27 5.41 -6.03 -6.42
C LEU A 27 4.53 -5.70 -5.20
N TYR A 28 3.21 -5.71 -5.36
CA TYR A 28 2.29 -5.53 -4.25
C TYR A 28 2.55 -6.57 -3.15
N GLU A 29 2.55 -7.86 -3.52
CA GLU A 29 2.79 -8.98 -2.60
C GLU A 29 4.15 -8.84 -1.88
N ILE A 30 5.23 -8.61 -2.62
CA ILE A 30 6.56 -8.43 -2.02
C ILE A 30 6.59 -7.28 -1.01
N ILE A 31 6.00 -6.13 -1.35
CA ILE A 31 6.03 -4.94 -0.50
C ILE A 31 5.19 -5.15 0.76
N THR A 32 3.98 -5.72 0.63
CA THR A 32 3.10 -5.97 1.78
C THR A 32 3.66 -7.05 2.67
N ASP A 33 4.19 -8.13 2.10
CA ASP A 33 4.75 -9.25 2.87
C ASP A 33 6.00 -8.80 3.63
N GLU A 34 6.89 -8.03 3.00
CA GLU A 34 8.10 -7.50 3.63
C GLU A 34 7.74 -6.61 4.83
N TYR A 35 6.78 -5.69 4.66
CA TYR A 35 6.28 -4.85 5.76
C TYR A 35 5.68 -5.68 6.89
N HIS A 36 4.73 -6.57 6.58
CA HIS A 36 4.02 -7.34 7.59
C HIS A 36 4.93 -8.32 8.33
N GLN A 37 5.90 -8.93 7.63
CA GLN A 37 6.87 -9.81 8.25
C GLN A 37 7.70 -9.06 9.31
N ILE A 38 8.26 -7.89 8.97
CA ILE A 38 9.09 -7.12 9.88
C ILE A 38 8.27 -6.53 11.04
N TYR A 39 7.11 -5.94 10.73
CA TYR A 39 6.24 -5.38 11.75
C TYR A 39 5.77 -6.45 12.76
N ASN A 40 5.33 -7.62 12.27
CA ASN A 40 4.88 -8.70 13.15
C ASN A 40 6.04 -9.28 13.97
N GLN A 41 7.25 -9.38 13.40
CA GLN A 41 8.43 -9.78 14.16
C GLN A 41 8.69 -8.82 15.34
N TYR A 42 8.56 -7.51 15.10
CA TYR A 42 8.70 -6.52 16.16
C TYR A 42 7.59 -6.62 17.20
N LEU A 43 6.34 -6.77 16.77
CA LEU A 43 5.19 -6.93 17.65
C LEU A 43 5.34 -8.16 18.56
N GLU A 44 5.75 -9.31 18.00
CA GLU A 44 6.00 -10.54 18.75
C GLU A 44 7.16 -10.41 19.75
N THR A 45 8.19 -9.64 19.43
CA THR A 45 9.39 -9.51 20.26
C THR A 45 9.22 -8.51 21.40
N LEU A 46 8.49 -7.43 21.15
CA LEU A 46 8.40 -6.28 22.05
C LEU A 46 7.12 -6.30 22.89
N ASP A 47 6.08 -7.02 22.43
CA ASP A 47 4.77 -7.11 23.09
C ASP A 47 4.14 -5.73 23.37
N ASP A 48 4.48 -4.74 22.54
CA ASP A 48 4.01 -3.36 22.61
C ASP A 48 3.87 -2.80 21.18
N GLU A 49 2.65 -2.42 20.79
CA GLU A 49 2.34 -1.94 19.44
C GLU A 49 3.05 -0.61 19.11
N GLU A 50 3.20 0.28 20.08
CA GLU A 50 3.81 1.60 19.87
C GLU A 50 5.32 1.45 19.69
N GLU A 51 6.00 0.67 20.53
CA GLU A 51 7.42 0.39 20.39
C GLU A 51 7.71 -0.42 19.11
N ALA A 52 6.86 -1.38 18.76
CA ALA A 52 6.98 -2.13 17.51
C ALA A 52 6.84 -1.22 16.27
N HIS A 53 5.90 -0.28 16.31
CA HIS A 53 5.74 0.73 15.27
C HIS A 53 7.00 1.61 15.14
N TYR A 54 7.50 2.18 16.24
CA TYR A 54 8.71 3.01 16.19
C TYR A 54 9.94 2.23 15.71
N ARG A 55 10.04 0.94 16.06
CA ARG A 55 11.12 0.08 15.57
C ARG A 55 11.03 -0.22 14.09
N ALA A 56 9.85 -0.59 13.59
CA ALA A 56 9.62 -0.76 12.17
C ALA A 56 9.95 0.53 11.38
N LEU A 57 9.49 1.68 11.90
CA LEU A 57 9.74 2.99 11.30
C LEU A 57 11.23 3.33 11.24
N ALA A 58 11.98 3.07 12.34
CA ALA A 58 13.42 3.29 12.39
C ALA A 58 14.18 2.47 11.33
N ASP A 59 13.67 1.28 10.99
CA ASP A 59 14.22 0.40 9.96
C ASP A 59 13.72 0.72 8.54
N GLY A 60 12.88 1.75 8.39
CA GLY A 60 12.36 2.21 7.10
C GLY A 60 11.08 1.52 6.65
N TYR A 61 10.39 0.83 7.56
CA TYR A 61 9.11 0.16 7.34
C TYR A 61 7.97 0.99 7.93
N GLU A 62 6.97 1.32 7.12
CA GLU A 62 5.82 2.09 7.56
C GLU A 62 4.59 1.73 6.74
N MET A 63 3.44 1.59 7.40
CA MET A 63 2.13 1.58 6.77
C MET A 63 1.29 2.71 7.35
N VAL A 64 0.97 3.71 6.53
CA VAL A 64 0.16 4.86 6.94
C VAL A 64 -1.03 5.00 6.02
N THR A 65 -2.20 5.34 6.56
CA THR A 65 -3.38 5.67 5.75
C THR A 65 -3.77 7.11 6.00
N ASP A 66 -3.66 7.95 4.96
CA ASP A 66 -3.98 9.38 5.06
C ASP A 66 -4.38 9.95 3.69
N TYR A 67 -4.85 11.20 3.68
CA TYR A 67 -5.10 11.94 2.45
C TYR A 67 -3.81 12.41 1.79
N GLN A 68 -3.70 12.16 0.49
CA GLN A 68 -2.59 12.63 -0.34
C GLN A 68 -3.11 13.22 -1.65
N GLU A 69 -2.41 14.22 -2.17
CA GLU A 69 -2.70 14.75 -3.50
C GLU A 69 -2.07 13.83 -4.58
N ILE A 70 -2.91 13.17 -5.36
CA ILE A 70 -2.52 12.36 -6.51
C ILE A 70 -3.20 12.93 -7.74
N ASN A 71 -2.42 13.33 -8.74
CA ASN A 71 -2.92 13.92 -10.00
C ASN A 71 -3.86 15.13 -9.78
N GLY A 72 -3.59 15.96 -8.76
CA GLY A 72 -4.41 17.12 -8.40
C GLY A 72 -5.72 16.79 -7.69
N ILE A 73 -5.89 15.55 -7.22
CA ILE A 73 -7.06 15.08 -6.47
C ILE A 73 -6.60 14.62 -5.09
N ALA A 74 -7.31 15.04 -4.04
CA ALA A 74 -7.14 14.50 -2.71
C ALA A 74 -7.70 13.07 -2.66
N GLU A 75 -6.81 12.09 -2.65
CA GLU A 75 -7.13 10.67 -2.53
C GLU A 75 -6.88 10.21 -1.09
N PHE A 76 -7.65 9.22 -0.61
CA PHE A 76 -7.39 8.58 0.68
C PHE A 76 -6.60 7.31 0.44
N VAL A 77 -5.33 7.34 0.83
CA VAL A 77 -4.29 6.44 0.35
C VAL A 77 -3.70 5.66 1.52
N THR A 78 -3.58 4.35 1.37
CA THR A 78 -2.70 3.54 2.22
C THR A 78 -1.33 3.49 1.56
N THR A 79 -0.31 3.97 2.27
CA THR A 79 1.09 4.00 1.82
C THR A 79 1.89 2.97 2.58
N TYR A 80 2.56 2.08 1.86
CA TYR A 80 3.58 1.18 2.39
C TYR A 80 4.95 1.73 2.04
N ARG A 81 5.85 1.79 3.01
CA ARG A 81 7.27 2.08 2.83
C ARG A 81 8.07 0.85 3.25
N THR A 82 9.04 0.50 2.42
CA THR A 82 10.13 -0.43 2.76
C THR A 82 11.46 0.19 2.34
N PRO A 83 12.62 -0.38 2.70
CA PRO A 83 13.91 0.15 2.25
C PRO A 83 14.05 0.26 0.73
N GLY A 84 13.40 -0.63 -0.04
CA GLY A 84 13.47 -0.65 -1.50
C GLY A 84 12.36 0.12 -2.22
N TYR A 85 11.20 0.30 -1.59
CA TYR A 85 9.98 0.76 -2.28
C TYR A 85 9.14 1.75 -1.47
N ILE A 86 8.32 2.50 -2.20
CA ILE A 86 7.15 3.22 -1.69
C ILE A 86 5.97 2.80 -2.55
N MET A 87 4.91 2.28 -1.94
CA MET A 87 3.68 1.91 -2.61
C MET A 87 2.49 2.68 -2.05
N ASP A 88 1.80 3.40 -2.92
CA ASP A 88 0.52 4.05 -2.64
C ASP A 88 -0.60 3.18 -3.22
N VAL A 89 -1.61 2.83 -2.41
CA VAL A 89 -2.81 2.12 -2.87
C VAL A 89 -4.06 2.87 -2.41
N TRP A 90 -5.02 3.06 -3.31
CA TRP A 90 -6.26 3.79 -3.01
C TRP A 90 -7.44 3.26 -3.82
N TYR A 91 -8.65 3.56 -3.35
CA TYR A 91 -9.91 3.18 -4.00
C TYR A 91 -10.24 4.11 -5.16
N GLU A 92 -10.92 3.58 -6.18
CA GLU A 92 -11.52 4.43 -7.20
C GLU A 92 -12.68 5.22 -6.59
N THR A 93 -12.83 6.48 -7.01
CA THR A 93 -13.98 7.32 -6.65
C THR A 93 -14.95 7.44 -7.82
N ASP A 94 -16.23 7.14 -7.59
CA ASP A 94 -17.30 7.31 -8.57
C ASP A 94 -17.44 8.80 -8.94
N LYS A 95 -17.27 9.12 -10.22
CA LYS A 95 -17.19 10.52 -10.69
C LYS A 95 -18.46 11.33 -10.41
N ARG A 96 -19.62 10.68 -10.35
CA ARG A 96 -20.94 11.32 -10.18
C ARG A 96 -21.29 11.53 -8.71
N THR A 97 -21.07 10.51 -7.89
CA THR A 97 -21.48 10.49 -6.48
C THR A 97 -20.36 10.90 -5.52
N LYS A 98 -19.11 10.93 -6.00
CA LYS A 98 -17.90 11.16 -5.21
C LYS A 98 -17.69 10.15 -4.09
N LYS A 99 -18.34 8.98 -4.18
CA LYS A 99 -18.19 7.89 -3.22
C LYS A 99 -17.08 6.93 -3.67
N LYS A 100 -16.38 6.36 -2.69
CA LYS A 100 -15.38 5.30 -2.92
C LYS A 100 -16.04 4.02 -3.41
N ILE A 101 -15.41 3.36 -4.37
CA ILE A 101 -15.79 2.04 -4.87
C ILE A 101 -14.89 1.02 -4.19
N PHE A 102 -15.39 0.34 -3.15
CA PHE A 102 -14.59 -0.55 -2.31
C PHE A 102 -14.17 -1.88 -2.98
N THR A 103 -14.55 -2.07 -4.24
CA THR A 103 -14.24 -3.25 -5.05
C THR A 103 -13.19 -3.00 -6.11
N ARG A 104 -12.67 -1.78 -6.25
CA ARG A 104 -11.59 -1.49 -7.22
C ARG A 104 -10.83 -0.23 -6.88
N GLY A 105 -9.65 -0.10 -7.44
CA GLY A 105 -8.83 1.07 -7.26
C GLY A 105 -7.55 1.04 -8.05
N PHE A 106 -6.60 1.82 -7.57
CA PHE A 106 -5.33 2.07 -8.21
C PHE A 106 -4.20 1.86 -7.22
N LEU A 107 -3.01 1.65 -7.77
CA LEU A 107 -1.79 1.76 -7.00
C LEU A 107 -0.64 2.36 -7.82
N ARG A 108 0.33 2.92 -7.12
CA ARG A 108 1.59 3.46 -7.65
C ARG A 108 2.73 2.95 -6.79
N ILE A 109 3.76 2.40 -7.43
CA ILE A 109 4.95 1.86 -6.79
C ILE A 109 6.17 2.58 -7.34
N ASN A 110 6.97 3.13 -6.44
CA ASN A 110 8.23 3.80 -6.73
C ASN A 110 9.37 3.00 -6.10
N GLN A 111 10.39 2.67 -6.90
CA GLN A 111 11.66 2.17 -6.38
C GLN A 111 12.50 3.33 -5.83
N LYS A 112 13.15 3.14 -4.68
CA LYS A 112 14.06 4.12 -4.06
C LYS A 112 15.46 4.10 -4.65
#